data_AF-A0A2P6NSB3-F1
#
_entry.id   AF-A0A2P6NSB3-F1
#
_cell.length_a   1.000
_cell.length_b   1.000
_cell.length_c   1.000
_cell.angle_alpha   90.00
_cell.angle_beta   90.00
_cell.angle_gamma   90.00
#
_symmetry.space_group_name_H-M   'P 1'
#
loop_
_entity.id
_entity.type
_entity.pdbx_description
1 polymer ?
#
loop_
_entity_poly.entity_id
_entity_poly.type
_entity_poly.pdbx_seq_one_letter_code
_entity_poly.pdbx_strand_id
1 'polypeptide(L)'
;MGATPQQSPVVTDTESGELEASEEPDFESILTKFERGDSKMIFEITHQPTAIVLHPSNIDAYLGKAYVLGLIEDFDGARRTLEHAEIVSPQDTRIKEMMDGIEESMQEEEDDGPTVEGKDVPLLIENGVMTKQFYEVLVKIFSHYDRDADGVWSDRELADFYMAVNGEEIDQGTIQFLRSHFDCKRGKLTETGFLEFYTSQTDGGVDETWKDLMKLGFDDHLREVDDRYK
;
A
#
# COMPACT_ATOMS: atom_id res chain seq x y z
N MET A 1 -4.43 -67.72 -56.12
CA MET A 1 -3.15 -67.77 -55.39
C MET A 1 -2.39 -66.52 -55.77
N GLY A 2 -1.96 -65.62 -54.91
CA GLY A 2 -2.11 -65.43 -53.47
C GLY A 2 -1.88 -63.93 -53.22
N ALA A 3 -2.56 -63.41 -52.21
CA ALA A 3 -2.49 -62.03 -51.78
C ALA A 3 -1.21 -61.74 -50.99
N THR A 4 -0.69 -60.51 -51.12
CA THR A 4 0.01 -59.77 -50.04
C THR A 4 0.08 -58.28 -50.41
N PRO A 5 0.11 -57.38 -49.42
CA PRO A 5 -0.71 -56.16 -49.42
C PRO A 5 0.12 -54.87 -49.49
N GLN A 6 -0.60 -53.77 -49.77
CA GLN A 6 -0.14 -52.39 -49.67
C GLN A 6 0.47 -52.10 -48.29
N GLN A 7 1.67 -51.53 -48.28
CA GLN A 7 2.19 -50.77 -47.14
C GLN A 7 1.93 -49.28 -47.39
N SER A 8 1.06 -48.72 -46.55
CA SER A 8 0.88 -47.28 -46.37
C SER A 8 2.15 -46.66 -45.74
N PRO A 9 2.51 -45.42 -46.07
CA PRO A 9 3.53 -44.70 -45.32
C PRO A 9 3.00 -44.38 -43.93
N VAL A 10 3.77 -44.82 -42.93
CA VAL A 10 3.61 -44.52 -41.51
C VAL A 10 3.73 -43.02 -41.33
N VAL A 11 2.67 -42.42 -40.77
CA VAL A 11 2.71 -41.10 -40.14
C VAL A 11 3.63 -41.24 -38.93
N THR A 12 4.82 -40.68 -39.00
CA THR A 12 5.65 -40.50 -37.80
C THR A 12 5.11 -39.31 -37.06
N ASP A 13 4.51 -39.61 -35.92
CA ASP A 13 4.07 -38.68 -34.89
C ASP A 13 5.11 -37.59 -34.65
N THR A 14 4.58 -36.36 -34.68
CA THR A 14 5.04 -35.16 -34.00
C THR A 14 5.89 -35.50 -32.78
N GLU A 15 7.16 -35.10 -32.79
CA GLU A 15 7.92 -34.91 -31.55
C GLU A 15 7.13 -33.95 -30.68
N SER A 16 6.37 -34.55 -29.75
CA SER A 16 5.91 -33.92 -28.53
C SER A 16 7.15 -33.43 -27.81
N GLY A 17 7.50 -32.16 -28.05
CA GLY A 17 8.36 -31.41 -27.16
C GLY A 17 7.76 -31.56 -25.77
N GLU A 18 8.48 -32.26 -24.92
CA GLU A 18 8.26 -32.24 -23.48
C GLU A 18 8.24 -30.77 -23.09
N LEU A 19 7.05 -30.26 -22.80
CA LEU A 19 6.88 -29.03 -22.05
C LEU A 19 7.53 -29.34 -20.71
N GLU A 20 8.79 -28.90 -20.56
CA GLU A 20 9.48 -28.86 -19.29
C GLU A 20 8.48 -28.33 -18.27
N ALA A 21 8.21 -29.17 -17.27
CA ALA A 21 7.37 -28.81 -16.14
C ALA A 21 7.84 -27.44 -15.67
N SER A 22 6.99 -26.43 -15.84
CA SER A 22 7.24 -25.09 -15.34
C SER A 22 7.53 -25.26 -13.86
N GLU A 23 8.79 -25.06 -13.48
CA GLU A 23 9.23 -25.13 -12.10
C GLU A 23 8.25 -24.30 -11.28
N GLU A 24 7.51 -24.96 -10.40
CA GLU A 24 6.70 -24.25 -9.42
C GLU A 24 7.62 -23.24 -8.74
N PRO A 25 7.20 -21.98 -8.58
CA PRO A 25 8.05 -20.97 -7.99
C PRO A 25 8.53 -21.46 -6.62
N ASP A 26 9.84 -21.62 -6.48
CA ASP A 26 10.48 -22.00 -5.22
C ASP A 26 10.19 -20.93 -4.16
N PHE A 27 9.19 -21.21 -3.32
CA PHE A 27 8.68 -20.30 -2.31
C PHE A 27 9.77 -19.88 -1.30
N GLU A 28 10.72 -20.76 -1.00
CA GLU A 28 11.87 -20.44 -0.14
C GLU A 28 12.82 -19.44 -0.81
N SER A 29 13.03 -19.57 -2.14
CA SER A 29 13.76 -18.56 -2.90
C SER A 29 13.04 -17.21 -2.91
N ILE A 30 11.70 -17.18 -2.85
CA ILE A 30 10.93 -15.93 -2.82
C ILE A 30 11.10 -15.25 -1.46
N LEU A 31 10.95 -16.01 -0.36
CA LEU A 31 11.16 -15.51 1.00
C LEU A 31 12.58 -14.98 1.22
N THR A 32 13.59 -15.71 0.75
CA THR A 32 15.00 -15.29 0.85
C THR A 32 15.29 -14.00 0.06
N LYS A 33 14.54 -13.73 -1.02
CA LYS A 33 14.68 -12.50 -1.82
C LYS A 33 13.88 -11.34 -1.23
N PHE A 34 12.74 -11.64 -0.60
CA PHE A 34 11.96 -10.71 0.21
C PHE A 34 12.80 -10.14 1.36
N GLU A 35 13.48 -10.99 2.12
CA GLU A 35 14.41 -10.59 3.19
C GLU A 35 15.60 -9.74 2.70
N ARG A 36 15.93 -9.81 1.41
CA ARG A 36 17.00 -9.01 0.77
C ARG A 36 16.53 -7.66 0.24
N GLY A 37 15.24 -7.33 0.37
CA GLY A 37 14.69 -6.03 0.00
C GLY A 37 14.63 -5.78 -1.51
N ASP A 38 14.43 -6.82 -2.34
CA ASP A 38 14.31 -6.66 -3.79
C ASP A 38 12.91 -6.11 -4.17
N SER A 39 12.73 -4.80 -3.97
CA SER A 39 11.44 -4.08 -4.08
C SER A 39 10.75 -4.26 -5.44
N LYS A 40 11.51 -4.57 -6.50
CA LYS A 40 10.96 -4.76 -7.84
C LYS A 40 10.12 -6.04 -7.94
N MET A 41 10.56 -7.12 -7.32
CA MET A 41 9.83 -8.39 -7.33
C MET A 41 8.57 -8.32 -6.47
N ILE A 42 8.66 -7.66 -5.31
CA ILE A 42 7.51 -7.38 -4.44
C ILE A 42 6.47 -6.58 -5.22
N PHE A 43 6.89 -5.50 -5.90
CA PHE A 43 6.01 -4.68 -6.73
C PHE A 43 5.31 -5.49 -7.84
N GLU A 44 6.05 -6.34 -8.56
CA GLU A 44 5.49 -7.19 -9.63
C GLU A 44 4.45 -8.19 -9.11
N ILE A 45 4.65 -8.76 -7.92
CA ILE A 45 3.71 -9.70 -7.29
C ILE A 45 2.49 -8.97 -6.70
N THR A 46 2.66 -7.82 -6.07
CA THR A 46 1.58 -7.14 -5.36
C THR A 46 0.63 -6.37 -6.27
N HIS A 47 1.11 -5.87 -7.41
CA HIS A 47 0.27 -5.06 -8.31
C HIS A 47 -0.53 -5.95 -9.25
N GLN A 48 0.14 -6.75 -10.07
CA GLN A 48 -0.51 -7.58 -11.08
C GLN A 48 0.32 -8.83 -11.38
N PRO A 49 0.19 -9.92 -10.60
CA PRO A 49 0.95 -11.13 -10.85
C PRO A 49 0.69 -11.64 -12.27
N THR A 50 1.76 -11.86 -13.03
CA THR A 50 1.69 -12.45 -14.36
C THR A 50 0.89 -13.76 -14.36
N ALA A 51 0.98 -14.56 -13.29
CA ALA A 51 0.20 -15.78 -13.12
C ALA A 51 -1.32 -15.54 -13.11
N ILE A 52 -1.81 -14.47 -12.48
CA ILE A 52 -3.23 -14.10 -12.49
C ILE A 52 -3.65 -13.58 -13.87
N VAL A 53 -2.77 -12.83 -14.56
CA VAL A 53 -3.04 -12.31 -15.91
C VAL A 53 -3.17 -13.45 -16.93
N LEU A 54 -2.27 -14.44 -16.85
CA LEU A 54 -2.27 -15.58 -17.75
C LEU A 54 -3.35 -16.60 -17.40
N HIS A 55 -3.64 -16.77 -16.11
CA HIS A 55 -4.62 -17.74 -15.62
C HIS A 55 -5.50 -17.12 -14.52
N PRO A 56 -6.56 -16.37 -14.91
CA PRO A 56 -7.44 -15.68 -13.95
C PRO A 56 -8.23 -16.61 -13.01
N SER A 57 -8.27 -17.90 -13.31
CA SER A 57 -8.89 -18.92 -12.45
C SER A 57 -7.90 -19.65 -11.55
N ASN A 58 -6.61 -19.27 -11.56
CA ASN A 58 -5.58 -19.91 -10.75
C ASN A 58 -5.64 -19.40 -9.31
N ILE A 59 -6.26 -20.19 -8.44
CA ILE A 59 -6.45 -19.85 -7.02
C ILE A 59 -5.12 -19.67 -6.28
N ASP A 60 -4.10 -20.46 -6.59
CA ASP A 60 -2.81 -20.42 -5.89
C ASP A 60 -2.07 -19.09 -6.16
N ALA A 61 -2.31 -18.46 -7.32
CA ALA A 61 -1.76 -17.15 -7.62
C ALA A 61 -2.41 -16.03 -6.78
N TYR A 62 -3.71 -16.13 -6.48
CA TYR A 62 -4.39 -15.20 -5.58
C TYR A 62 -3.96 -15.40 -4.13
N LEU A 63 -3.87 -16.65 -3.67
CA LEU A 63 -3.41 -16.98 -2.32
C LEU A 63 -1.97 -16.53 -2.11
N GLY A 64 -1.07 -16.81 -3.07
CA GLY A 64 0.33 -16.36 -3.00
C GLY A 64 0.45 -14.83 -2.97
N LYS A 65 -0.35 -14.12 -3.76
CA LYS A 65 -0.40 -12.65 -3.71
C LYS A 65 -0.89 -12.14 -2.35
N ALA A 66 -1.98 -12.69 -1.83
CA ALA A 66 -2.53 -12.29 -0.53
C ALA A 66 -1.53 -12.53 0.61
N TYR A 67 -0.78 -13.63 0.57
CA TYR A 67 0.25 -13.93 1.55
C TYR A 67 1.38 -12.89 1.54
N VAL A 68 1.89 -12.55 0.34
CA VAL A 68 2.94 -11.51 0.21
C VAL A 68 2.43 -10.14 0.64
N LEU A 69 1.17 -9.81 0.37
CA LEU A 69 0.53 -8.58 0.84
C LEU A 69 0.44 -8.53 2.37
N GLY A 70 0.10 -9.65 3.02
CA GLY A 70 0.12 -9.76 4.48
C GLY A 70 1.53 -9.59 5.07
N LEU A 71 2.57 -10.13 4.42
CA LEU A 71 3.96 -9.96 4.86
C LEU A 71 4.48 -8.52 4.78
N ILE A 72 3.87 -7.67 3.94
CA ILE A 72 4.19 -6.24 3.86
C ILE A 72 3.15 -5.38 4.58
N GLU A 73 2.29 -6.00 5.41
CA GLU A 73 1.26 -5.35 6.21
C GLU A 73 0.21 -4.57 5.38
N ASP A 74 0.11 -4.85 4.07
CA ASP A 74 -1.00 -4.38 3.23
C ASP A 74 -2.20 -5.31 3.38
N PHE A 75 -2.77 -5.32 4.59
CA PHE A 75 -3.91 -6.18 4.95
C PHE A 75 -5.15 -5.88 4.11
N ASP A 76 -5.37 -4.62 3.73
CA ASP A 76 -6.47 -4.22 2.84
C ASP A 76 -6.30 -4.74 1.41
N GLY A 77 -5.06 -4.73 0.89
CA GLY A 77 -4.72 -5.37 -0.38
C GLY A 77 -4.90 -6.88 -0.33
N ALA A 78 -4.44 -7.51 0.76
CA ALA A 78 -4.55 -8.94 0.98
C ALA A 78 -6.03 -9.39 1.02
N ARG A 79 -6.86 -8.69 1.82
CA ARG A 79 -8.30 -8.94 1.94
C ARG A 79 -9.02 -8.83 0.60
N ARG A 80 -8.82 -7.74 -0.15
CA ARG A 80 -9.40 -7.57 -1.49
C ARG A 80 -8.97 -8.68 -2.45
N THR A 81 -7.73 -9.14 -2.35
CA THR A 81 -7.22 -10.25 -3.17
C THR A 81 -7.93 -11.56 -2.83
N LEU A 82 -8.19 -11.82 -1.54
CA LEU A 82 -8.91 -13.01 -1.08
C LEU A 82 -10.41 -12.97 -1.40
N GLU A 83 -11.05 -11.80 -1.38
CA GLU A 83 -12.44 -11.64 -1.87
C GLU A 83 -12.56 -12.05 -3.35
N HIS A 84 -11.58 -11.67 -4.18
CA HIS A 84 -11.52 -12.12 -5.56
C HIS A 84 -11.26 -13.63 -5.67
N ALA A 85 -10.40 -14.18 -4.80
CA ALA A 85 -10.13 -15.61 -4.72
C ALA A 85 -11.42 -16.39 -4.38
N GLU A 86 -12.26 -15.86 -3.49
CA GLU A 86 -13.54 -16.46 -3.08
C GLU A 86 -14.55 -16.51 -4.24
N ILE A 87 -14.60 -15.47 -5.07
CA ILE A 87 -15.44 -15.48 -6.28
C ILE A 87 -14.98 -16.58 -7.25
N VAL A 88 -13.66 -16.78 -7.37
CA VAL A 88 -13.06 -17.77 -8.28
C VAL A 88 -13.23 -19.20 -7.75
N SER A 89 -13.07 -19.41 -6.44
CA SER A 89 -13.17 -20.73 -5.79
C SER A 89 -13.86 -20.64 -4.42
N PRO A 90 -15.21 -20.54 -4.38
CA PRO A 90 -15.97 -20.28 -3.15
C PRO A 90 -15.93 -21.38 -2.09
N GLN A 91 -15.33 -22.53 -2.40
CA GLN A 91 -15.26 -23.70 -1.51
C GLN A 91 -13.83 -23.98 -1.06
N ASP A 92 -12.86 -23.16 -1.46
CA ASP A 92 -11.47 -23.32 -1.05
C ASP A 92 -11.29 -22.82 0.39
N THR A 93 -11.09 -23.75 1.31
CA THR A 93 -11.01 -23.46 2.75
C THR A 93 -9.80 -22.59 3.10
N ARG A 94 -8.75 -22.61 2.27
CA ARG A 94 -7.53 -21.81 2.48
C ARG A 94 -7.82 -20.31 2.41
N ILE A 95 -8.81 -19.90 1.63
CA ILE A 95 -9.22 -18.48 1.54
C ILE A 95 -9.73 -18.02 2.89
N LYS A 96 -10.62 -18.82 3.50
CA LYS A 96 -11.17 -18.52 4.82
C LYS A 96 -10.07 -18.53 5.89
N GLU A 97 -9.19 -19.52 5.87
CA GLU A 97 -8.07 -19.59 6.82
C GLU A 97 -7.15 -18.36 6.71
N MET A 98 -6.85 -17.90 5.49
CA MET A 98 -6.05 -16.68 5.30
C MET A 98 -6.82 -15.40 5.67
N MET A 99 -8.12 -15.34 5.40
CA MET A 99 -8.97 -14.22 5.82
C MET A 99 -9.05 -14.12 7.34
N ASP A 100 -9.34 -15.25 8.02
CA ASP A 100 -9.38 -15.35 9.48
C ASP A 100 -8.01 -14.96 10.06
N GLY A 101 -6.89 -15.42 9.47
CA GLY A 101 -5.54 -15.06 9.92
C GLY A 101 -5.17 -13.58 9.71
N ILE A 102 -5.64 -12.96 8.63
CA ILE A 102 -5.49 -11.50 8.42
C ILE A 102 -6.34 -10.75 9.43
N GLU A 103 -7.58 -11.19 9.66
CA GLU A 103 -8.48 -10.57 10.64
C GLU A 103 -7.95 -10.73 12.07
N GLU A 104 -7.37 -11.87 12.42
CA GLU A 104 -6.62 -12.09 13.67
C GLU A 104 -5.40 -11.17 13.73
N SER A 105 -4.61 -11.02 12.66
CA SER A 105 -3.47 -10.10 12.64
C SER A 105 -3.89 -8.63 12.78
N MET A 106 -5.07 -8.27 12.27
CA MET A 106 -5.68 -6.95 12.44
C MET A 106 -6.28 -6.77 13.85
N GLN A 107 -6.70 -7.84 14.51
CA GLN A 107 -7.24 -7.84 15.87
C GLN A 107 -6.14 -7.97 16.95
N GLU A 108 -4.99 -8.57 16.66
CA GLU A 108 -3.81 -8.60 17.53
C GLU A 108 -3.18 -7.21 17.70
N GLU A 109 -3.46 -6.27 16.78
CA GLU A 109 -3.20 -4.84 17.00
C GLU A 109 -4.23 -4.17 17.94
N GLU A 110 -5.37 -4.81 18.21
CA GLU A 110 -6.44 -4.30 19.07
C GLU A 110 -6.55 -4.99 20.45
N ASP A 111 -5.86 -6.11 20.73
CA ASP A 111 -5.97 -6.86 22.01
C ASP A 111 -4.61 -7.28 22.65
N ASP A 112 -4.30 -6.65 23.80
CA ASP A 112 -3.28 -6.93 24.84
C ASP A 112 -1.76 -6.74 24.58
N GLY A 113 -1.39 -5.73 23.78
CA GLY A 113 -0.14 -4.99 24.03
C GLY A 113 -0.30 -4.02 25.22
N PRO A 114 0.77 -3.65 25.97
CA PRO A 114 0.64 -2.57 26.94
C PRO A 114 0.08 -1.38 26.18
N THR A 115 -1.01 -0.80 26.68
CA THR A 115 -1.62 0.41 26.13
C THR A 115 -0.50 1.33 25.71
N VAL A 116 -0.25 1.42 24.39
CA VAL A 116 0.59 2.50 23.90
C VAL A 116 -0.28 3.69 24.26
N GLU A 117 0.12 4.45 25.27
CA GLU A 117 -0.42 5.77 25.51
C GLU A 117 -0.06 6.62 24.27
N GLY A 118 -0.66 6.31 23.11
CA GLY A 118 -1.01 7.33 22.16
C GLY A 118 -1.86 8.27 22.98
N LYS A 119 -1.25 9.37 23.43
CA LYS A 119 -1.95 10.36 24.22
C LYS A 119 -3.16 10.72 23.40
N ASP A 120 -4.36 10.30 23.83
CA ASP A 120 -5.58 10.85 23.26
C ASP A 120 -5.40 12.35 23.33
N VAL A 121 -5.33 12.96 22.16
CA VAL A 121 -5.19 14.40 22.02
C VAL A 121 -6.49 14.82 21.40
N PRO A 122 -7.46 15.22 22.24
CA PRO A 122 -8.78 15.60 21.77
C PRO A 122 -8.67 16.47 20.53
N LEU A 123 -9.48 16.13 19.51
CA LEU A 123 -9.51 16.75 18.18
C LEU A 123 -8.46 16.26 17.17
N LEU A 124 -7.28 15.79 17.58
CA LEU A 124 -6.27 15.28 16.64
C LEU A 124 -6.34 13.76 16.50
N ILE A 125 -6.23 13.06 17.64
CA ILE A 125 -6.23 11.60 17.73
C ILE A 125 -7.27 11.16 18.78
N GLU A 126 -8.12 10.22 18.42
CA GLU A 126 -9.10 9.58 19.31
C GLU A 126 -9.00 8.06 19.15
N ASN A 127 -8.72 7.35 20.23
CA ASN A 127 -8.49 5.90 20.22
C ASN A 127 -7.36 5.48 19.26
N GLY A 128 -6.27 6.24 19.22
CA GLY A 128 -5.13 5.98 18.32
C GLY A 128 -5.39 6.30 16.84
N VAL A 129 -6.60 6.73 16.47
CA VAL A 129 -6.96 7.05 15.08
C VAL A 129 -7.10 8.56 14.89
N MET A 130 -6.68 9.07 13.73
CA MET A 130 -6.90 10.46 13.33
C MET A 130 -8.40 10.79 13.34
N THR A 131 -8.77 11.89 14.00
CA THR A 131 -10.18 12.30 14.00
C THR A 131 -10.59 12.81 12.61
N LYS A 132 -11.88 12.68 12.30
CA LYS A 132 -12.46 13.23 11.06
C LYS A 132 -12.20 14.73 10.92
N GLN A 133 -12.25 15.49 12.02
CA GLN A 133 -12.05 16.94 11.97
C GLN A 133 -10.61 17.28 11.61
N PHE A 134 -9.63 16.55 12.16
CA PHE A 134 -8.23 16.75 11.80
C PHE A 134 -7.95 16.36 10.36
N TYR A 135 -8.51 15.23 9.89
CA TYR A 135 -8.44 14.83 8.49
C TYR A 135 -8.98 15.92 7.54
N GLU A 136 -10.17 16.47 7.81
CA GLU A 136 -10.77 17.54 6.99
C GLU A 136 -9.90 18.81 6.95
N VAL A 137 -9.23 19.13 8.06
CA VAL A 137 -8.27 20.25 8.12
C VAL A 137 -7.03 19.96 7.28
N LEU A 138 -6.45 18.77 7.38
CA LEU A 138 -5.26 18.39 6.60
C LEU A 138 -5.55 18.35 5.09
N VAL A 139 -6.68 17.78 4.66
CA VAL A 139 -7.10 17.79 3.26
C VAL A 139 -7.27 19.22 2.73
N LYS A 140 -7.80 20.11 3.56
CA LYS A 140 -7.94 21.53 3.21
C LYS A 140 -6.60 22.23 3.06
N ILE A 141 -5.66 21.97 3.98
CA ILE A 141 -4.28 22.47 3.88
C ILE A 141 -3.62 21.92 2.60
N PHE A 142 -3.74 20.61 2.35
CA PHE A 142 -3.20 19.96 1.16
C PHE A 142 -3.68 20.65 -0.12
N SER A 143 -4.99 20.79 -0.26
CA SER A 143 -5.65 21.41 -1.41
C SER A 143 -5.27 22.88 -1.60
N HIS A 144 -4.95 23.61 -0.52
CA HIS A 144 -4.57 25.01 -0.61
C HIS A 144 -3.17 25.22 -1.23
N TYR A 145 -2.22 24.36 -0.89
CA TYR A 145 -0.86 24.45 -1.44
C TYR A 145 -0.68 23.67 -2.74
N ASP A 146 -1.59 22.75 -3.09
CA ASP A 146 -1.69 22.15 -4.43
C ASP A 146 -2.23 23.18 -5.43
N ARG A 147 -1.35 24.07 -5.90
CA ARG A 147 -1.71 25.25 -6.69
C ARG A 147 -2.10 24.90 -8.11
N ASP A 148 -1.50 23.85 -8.67
CA ASP A 148 -1.86 23.36 -10.00
C ASP A 148 -2.99 22.31 -9.97
N ALA A 149 -3.43 21.90 -8.77
CA ALA A 149 -4.52 20.98 -8.53
C ALA A 149 -4.30 19.63 -9.23
N ASP A 150 -3.05 19.18 -9.31
CA ASP A 150 -2.67 17.90 -9.92
C ASP A 150 -2.75 16.72 -8.94
N GLY A 151 -3.10 17.00 -7.67
CA GLY A 151 -3.26 16.05 -6.59
C GLY A 151 -1.94 15.66 -5.92
N VAL A 152 -0.82 16.35 -6.24
CA VAL A 152 0.50 16.07 -5.68
C VAL A 152 1.35 17.33 -5.51
N TRP A 153 1.97 17.50 -4.34
CA TRP A 153 2.85 18.64 -4.12
C TRP A 153 4.20 18.47 -4.82
N SER A 154 4.49 19.41 -5.72
CA SER A 154 5.82 19.67 -6.25
C SER A 154 6.75 20.27 -5.18
N ASP A 155 8.06 20.25 -5.46
CA ASP A 155 9.08 20.85 -4.58
C ASP A 155 8.81 22.31 -4.27
N ARG A 156 8.16 23.03 -5.20
CA ARG A 156 7.78 24.44 -5.00
C ARG A 156 6.63 24.57 -4.01
N GLU A 157 5.60 23.74 -4.13
CA GLU A 157 4.42 23.79 -3.24
C GLU A 157 4.78 23.33 -1.84
N LEU A 158 5.62 22.31 -1.76
CA LEU A 158 6.23 21.86 -0.51
C LEU A 158 7.08 22.98 0.12
N ALA A 159 7.89 23.70 -0.66
CA ALA A 159 8.65 24.85 -0.16
C ALA A 159 7.75 26.00 0.31
N ASP A 160 6.65 26.28 -0.40
CA ASP A 160 5.67 27.30 0.01
C ASP A 160 5.00 26.92 1.35
N PHE A 161 4.67 25.63 1.54
CA PHE A 161 4.15 25.11 2.81
C PHE A 161 5.18 25.22 3.94
N TYR A 162 6.41 24.76 3.73
CA TYR A 162 7.49 24.85 4.74
C TYR A 162 7.83 26.29 5.09
N MET A 163 7.77 27.21 4.14
CA MET A 163 7.93 28.64 4.41
C MET A 163 6.81 29.16 5.32
N ALA A 164 5.57 28.72 5.14
CA ALA A 164 4.45 29.13 5.98
C ALA A 164 4.55 28.56 7.41
N VAL A 165 5.04 27.34 7.56
CA VAL A 165 5.13 26.64 8.84
C VAL A 165 6.43 26.97 9.60
N ASN A 166 7.57 27.04 8.93
CA ASN A 166 8.88 27.21 9.58
C ASN A 166 9.47 28.61 9.38
N GLY A 167 8.96 29.39 8.43
CA GLY A 167 9.55 30.68 8.06
C GLY A 167 10.86 30.56 7.30
N GLU A 168 11.23 29.33 6.89
CA GLU A 168 12.47 29.01 6.20
C GLU A 168 12.18 28.09 5.01
N GLU A 169 13.05 28.13 4.00
CA GLU A 169 12.96 27.22 2.86
C GLU A 169 13.26 25.78 3.30
N ILE A 170 12.52 24.82 2.76
CA ILE A 170 12.79 23.41 2.96
C ILE A 170 14.17 23.02 2.37
N ASP A 171 14.97 22.29 3.14
CA ASP A 171 16.25 21.79 2.68
C ASP A 171 16.11 20.48 1.89
N GLN A 172 17.12 20.17 1.07
CA GLN A 172 17.11 18.98 0.22
C GLN A 172 17.09 17.66 1.01
N GLY A 173 17.65 17.65 2.23
CA GLY A 173 17.63 16.48 3.11
C GLY A 173 16.21 16.16 3.56
N THR A 174 15.45 17.17 3.97
CA THR A 174 14.02 17.02 4.32
C THR A 174 13.18 16.57 3.13
N ILE A 175 13.42 17.12 1.92
CA ILE A 175 12.74 16.64 0.70
C ILE A 175 13.02 15.14 0.47
N GLN A 176 14.28 14.73 0.60
CA GLN A 176 14.66 13.33 0.41
C GLN A 176 14.05 12.43 1.48
N PHE A 177 14.01 12.89 2.73
CA PHE A 177 13.34 12.19 3.82
C PHE A 177 11.87 11.94 3.48
N LEU A 178 11.13 12.98 3.11
CA LEU A 178 9.70 12.86 2.78
C LEU A 178 9.45 11.85 1.66
N ARG A 179 10.24 11.93 0.59
CA ARG A 179 10.15 11.02 -0.57
C ARG A 179 10.50 9.57 -0.27
N SER A 180 11.25 9.31 0.80
CA SER A 180 11.72 7.96 1.15
C SER A 180 10.84 7.28 2.21
N HIS A 181 10.02 8.05 2.94
CA HIS A 181 9.24 7.55 4.07
C HIS A 181 7.73 7.68 3.90
N PHE A 182 7.26 8.49 2.94
CA PHE A 182 5.83 8.72 2.73
C PHE A 182 5.43 8.55 1.27
N ASP A 183 4.14 8.33 1.03
CA ASP A 183 3.62 8.10 -0.31
C ASP A 183 3.93 9.27 -1.28
N CYS A 184 4.49 8.91 -2.43
CA CYS A 184 4.93 9.84 -3.45
C CYS A 184 4.65 9.30 -4.85
N LYS A 185 4.15 10.17 -5.72
CA LYS A 185 3.92 9.86 -7.13
C LYS A 185 4.89 10.65 -8.00
N ARG A 186 5.76 9.93 -8.72
CA ARG A 186 6.81 10.55 -9.57
C ARG A 186 7.71 11.52 -8.78
N GLY A 187 7.96 11.22 -7.50
CA GLY A 187 8.77 12.05 -6.61
C GLY A 187 8.07 13.30 -6.05
N LYS A 188 6.77 13.46 -6.28
CA LYS A 188 5.94 14.49 -5.67
C LYS A 188 5.09 13.89 -4.54
N LEU A 189 4.90 14.62 -3.45
CA LEU A 189 4.17 14.14 -2.26
C LEU A 189 2.67 14.06 -2.57
N THR A 190 2.01 12.95 -2.26
CA THR A 190 0.55 12.80 -2.45
C THR A 190 -0.22 13.29 -1.23
N GLU A 191 -1.54 13.43 -1.35
CA GLU A 191 -2.42 13.68 -0.18
C GLU A 191 -2.24 12.59 0.88
N THR A 192 -2.18 11.33 0.46
CA THR A 192 -1.93 10.18 1.34
C THR A 192 -0.61 10.34 2.08
N GLY A 193 0.49 10.64 1.39
CA GLY A 193 1.79 10.84 2.02
C GLY A 193 1.83 12.05 2.96
N PHE A 194 1.06 13.10 2.66
CA PHE A 194 0.91 14.26 3.54
C PHE A 194 0.15 13.92 4.84
N LEU A 195 -0.91 13.11 4.75
CA LEU A 195 -1.65 12.62 5.91
C LEU A 195 -0.79 11.70 6.77
N GLU A 196 -0.05 10.77 6.15
CA GLU A 196 0.91 9.89 6.84
C GLU A 196 1.98 10.68 7.59
N PHE A 197 2.54 11.72 6.96
CA PHE A 197 3.49 12.62 7.59
C PHE A 197 2.93 13.25 8.87
N TYR A 198 1.71 13.79 8.83
CA TYR A 198 1.08 14.41 9.99
C TYR A 198 0.68 13.39 11.07
N THR A 199 0.28 12.18 10.69
CA THR A 199 0.04 11.09 11.64
C THR A 199 1.34 10.75 12.40
N SER A 200 2.44 10.52 11.66
CA SER A 200 3.75 10.21 12.23
C SER A 200 4.29 11.33 13.13
N GLN A 201 4.14 12.60 12.71
CA GLN A 201 4.53 13.75 13.52
C GLN A 201 3.71 13.85 14.81
N THR A 202 2.40 13.62 14.72
CA THR A 202 1.49 13.70 15.87
C THR A 202 1.78 12.59 16.88
N ASP A 203 2.10 11.39 16.40
CA ASP A 203 2.52 10.27 17.25
C ASP A 203 3.86 10.55 17.96
N GLY A 204 4.83 11.12 17.25
CA GLY A 204 6.11 11.56 17.82
C GLY A 204 6.02 12.74 18.81
N GLY A 205 4.98 13.56 18.68
CA GLY A 205 4.71 14.68 19.60
C GLY A 205 3.71 15.71 19.06
N VAL A 206 2.54 15.79 19.69
CA VAL A 206 1.44 16.68 19.29
C VAL A 206 1.73 18.18 19.33
N ASP A 207 2.74 18.60 20.08
CA ASP A 207 3.07 20.02 20.25
C ASP A 207 3.52 20.64 18.91
N GLU A 208 4.25 19.89 18.07
CA GLU A 208 4.64 20.39 16.74
C GLU A 208 3.44 20.46 15.80
N THR A 209 2.57 19.45 15.82
CA THR A 209 1.31 19.48 15.05
C THR A 209 0.47 20.70 15.39
N TRP A 210 0.28 21.02 16.67
CA TRP A 210 -0.47 22.22 17.08
C TRP A 210 0.22 23.53 16.67
N LYS A 211 1.55 23.62 16.79
CA LYS A 211 2.29 24.81 16.33
C LYS A 211 2.11 25.05 14.85
N ASP A 212 2.16 23.98 14.04
CA ASP A 212 1.96 24.08 12.59
C ASP A 212 0.55 24.57 12.28
N LEU A 213 -0.46 23.93 12.86
CA LEU A 213 -1.88 24.30 12.69
C LEU A 213 -2.14 25.76 13.04
N MET A 214 -1.57 26.27 14.13
CA MET A 214 -1.70 27.68 14.52
C MET A 214 -1.08 28.63 13.49
N LYS A 215 0.09 28.31 12.94
CA LYS A 215 0.73 29.12 11.88
C LYS A 215 -0.03 29.05 10.55
N LEU A 216 -0.69 27.92 10.32
CA LEU A 216 -1.56 27.68 9.17
C LEU A 216 -2.96 28.31 9.32
N GLY A 217 -3.26 28.97 10.44
CA GLY A 217 -4.50 29.74 10.63
C GLY A 217 -5.63 28.96 11.27
N PHE A 218 -5.34 27.89 12.02
CA PHE A 218 -6.32 27.15 12.82
C PHE A 218 -6.15 27.42 14.31
N ASP A 219 -7.25 27.52 15.05
CA ASP A 219 -7.23 27.61 16.52
C ASP A 219 -7.10 26.23 17.19
N ASP A 220 -7.08 26.24 18.52
CA ASP A 220 -7.06 25.06 19.40
C ASP A 220 -8.34 24.21 19.33
N HIS A 221 -9.31 24.60 18.50
CA HIS A 221 -10.54 23.85 18.21
C HIS A 221 -10.62 23.44 16.72
N LEU A 222 -9.51 23.52 15.98
CA LEU A 222 -9.42 23.24 14.53
C LEU A 222 -10.36 24.12 13.68
N ARG A 223 -10.65 25.35 14.13
CA ARG A 223 -11.43 26.33 13.38
C ARG A 223 -10.51 27.34 12.73
N GLU A 224 -10.83 27.73 11.50
CA GLU A 224 -10.12 28.79 10.81
C GLU A 224 -10.28 30.13 11.55
N VAL A 225 -9.18 30.81 11.79
CA VAL A 225 -9.16 32.15 12.42
C VAL A 225 -9.00 33.28 11.41
N ASP A 226 -8.72 32.95 10.14
CA ASP A 226 -8.59 33.90 9.03
C ASP A 226 -9.28 33.39 7.75
N ASP A 227 -9.24 34.20 6.68
CA ASP A 227 -9.90 33.90 5.41
C ASP A 227 -9.01 33.15 4.41
N ARG A 228 -7.92 32.49 4.86
CA ARG A 228 -6.90 31.89 3.97
C ARG A 228 -7.44 30.78 3.06
N TYR A 229 -8.46 30.05 3.50
CA TYR A 229 -8.99 28.88 2.80
C TYR A 229 -10.36 29.09 2.15
N LYS A 230 -10.78 30.35 1.98
CA LYS A 230 -12.07 30.74 1.38
C LYS A 230 -12.03 30.93 -0.14
#